data_AF-A0A935YW09-F1
#
_entry.id   AF-A0A935YW09-F1
#
_cell.length_a   1.000
_cell.length_b   1.000
_cell.length_c   1.000
_cell.angle_alpha   90.00
_cell.angle_beta   90.00
_cell.angle_gamma   90.00
#
_symmetry.space_group_name_H-M   'P 1'
#
loop_
_entity.id
_entity.type
_entity.pdbx_description
1 polymer ?
#
loop_
_entity_poly.entity_id
_entity_poly.type
_entity_poly.pdbx_seq_one_letter_code
_entity_poly.pdbx_strand_id
1 'polypeptide(L)'
;MMKTPSILALVAVVLSSGAAAAKPIEPRTLTWNIVSDREMSRICRDHGLRPNCEGMAAWDGEFRMCVIWTRSPGGPSDGEGWAVVHHELQHCQEGHFHD
;
A
#
# COMPACT_ATOMS: atom_id res chain seq x y z
N MET A 1 -6.11 -53.57 28.05
CA MET A 1 -7.05 -52.45 27.87
C MET A 1 -6.28 -51.23 27.39
N MET A 2 -6.79 -50.63 26.32
CA MET A 2 -6.59 -49.28 25.77
C MET A 2 -5.20 -48.64 25.63
N LYS A 3 -4.89 -48.36 24.35
CA LYS A 3 -3.88 -47.46 23.82
C LYS A 3 -4.24 -45.99 24.13
N THR A 4 -3.27 -45.18 24.48
CA THR A 4 -3.33 -43.72 24.28
C THR A 4 -1.94 -43.19 23.94
N PRO A 5 -1.57 -43.09 22.66
CA PRO A 5 -0.70 -42.04 22.20
C PRO A 5 -1.55 -40.86 21.69
N SER A 6 -0.91 -39.69 21.54
CA SER A 6 -1.38 -38.59 20.71
C SER A 6 -2.36 -37.59 21.33
N ILE A 7 -1.84 -36.68 22.17
CA ILE A 7 -2.42 -35.33 22.30
C ILE A 7 -1.37 -34.23 22.05
N LEU A 8 -0.06 -34.50 22.22
CA LEU A 8 0.97 -33.46 22.03
C LEU A 8 1.29 -33.08 20.57
N ALA A 9 0.81 -33.81 19.56
CA ALA A 9 1.15 -33.53 18.17
C ALA A 9 0.26 -32.47 17.49
N LEU A 10 -0.84 -32.02 18.12
CA LEU A 10 -1.80 -31.12 17.48
C LEU A 10 -1.53 -29.61 17.67
N VAL A 11 -0.59 -29.23 18.55
CA VAL A 11 -0.29 -27.81 18.82
C VAL A 11 0.71 -27.23 17.80
N ALA A 12 1.39 -28.08 17.02
CA ALA A 12 2.44 -27.64 16.10
C ALA A 12 1.94 -27.20 14.70
N VAL A 13 0.65 -27.34 14.37
CA VAL A 13 0.17 -27.17 12.97
C VAL A 13 -0.60 -25.86 12.72
N VAL A 14 -0.98 -25.10 13.75
CA VAL A 14 -1.83 -23.90 13.54
C VAL A 14 -1.02 -22.59 13.45
N LEU A 15 0.26 -22.59 13.82
CA LEU A 15 1.08 -21.36 13.84
C LEU A 15 1.87 -21.11 12.54
N SER A 16 1.77 -21.98 11.55
CA SER A 16 2.46 -21.85 10.25
C SER A 16 1.61 -21.19 9.15
N SER A 17 0.45 -20.64 9.50
CA SER A 17 -0.31 -19.77 8.58
C SER A 17 0.52 -18.51 8.35
N GLY A 18 1.19 -18.48 7.21
CA GLY A 18 2.25 -17.52 6.90
C GLY A 18 1.84 -16.09 7.20
N ALA A 19 2.52 -15.49 8.17
CA ALA A 19 2.83 -14.08 8.06
C ALA A 19 3.73 -13.98 6.82
N ALA A 20 3.13 -13.69 5.66
CA ALA A 20 3.88 -13.17 4.54
C ALA A 20 4.60 -11.94 5.10
N ALA A 21 5.89 -12.09 5.39
CA ALA A 21 6.70 -11.01 5.87
C ALA A 21 6.57 -9.91 4.83
N ALA A 22 6.02 -8.76 5.25
CA ALA A 22 5.94 -7.59 4.37
C ALA A 22 7.35 -7.39 3.81
N LYS A 23 7.47 -7.41 2.47
CA LYS A 23 8.77 -7.18 1.83
C LYS A 23 9.31 -5.86 2.37
N PRO A 24 10.57 -5.81 2.83
CA PRO A 24 11.16 -4.56 3.26
C PRO A 24 11.00 -3.52 2.16
N ILE A 25 10.26 -2.45 2.47
CA ILE A 25 10.19 -1.28 1.62
C ILE A 25 11.59 -0.67 1.67
N GLU A 26 12.36 -0.81 0.58
CA GLU A 26 13.65 -0.11 0.42
C GLU A 26 13.47 1.37 0.83
N PRO A 27 14.41 1.99 1.56
CA PRO A 27 14.22 3.35 2.04
C PRO A 27 13.95 4.30 0.87
N ARG A 28 12.73 4.82 0.78
CA ARG A 28 12.34 5.84 -0.19
C ARG A 28 11.90 7.09 0.56
N THR A 29 12.29 8.23 0.03
CA THR A 29 11.82 9.54 0.51
C THR A 29 10.43 9.79 -0.05
N LEU A 30 9.44 9.91 0.82
CA LEU A 30 8.14 10.49 0.49
C LEU A 30 8.25 12.01 0.52
N THR A 31 7.85 12.66 -0.57
CA THR A 31 7.72 14.13 -0.62
C THR A 31 6.24 14.47 -0.75
N TRP A 32 5.72 15.25 0.19
CA TRP A 32 4.34 15.69 0.17
C TRP A 32 4.22 16.98 -0.66
N ASN A 33 3.52 16.89 -1.79
CA ASN A 33 3.12 18.05 -2.57
C ASN A 33 1.63 18.32 -2.33
N ILE A 34 1.31 19.44 -1.69
CA ILE A 34 -0.08 19.83 -1.44
C ILE A 34 -0.62 20.49 -2.73
N VAL A 35 -1.69 19.92 -3.27
CA VAL A 35 -2.39 20.43 -4.45
C VAL A 35 -3.87 20.64 -4.13
N SER A 36 -4.52 21.58 -4.84
CA SER A 36 -5.98 21.76 -4.73
C SER A 36 -6.74 20.60 -5.39
N ASP A 37 -8.01 20.36 -5.02
CA ASP A 37 -8.86 19.33 -5.65
C ASP A 37 -8.98 19.50 -7.18
N ARG A 38 -9.01 20.76 -7.65
CA ARG A 38 -9.01 21.09 -9.07
C ARG A 38 -7.72 20.63 -9.75
N GLU A 39 -6.59 20.88 -9.10
CA GLU A 39 -5.29 20.49 -9.60
C GLU A 39 -5.08 18.98 -9.55
N MET A 40 -5.53 18.32 -8.47
CA MET A 40 -5.59 16.87 -8.38
C MET A 40 -6.40 16.29 -9.53
N SER A 41 -7.62 16.79 -9.77
CA SER A 41 -8.47 16.33 -10.87
C SER A 41 -7.83 16.53 -12.25
N ARG A 42 -7.04 17.61 -12.43
CA ARG A 42 -6.28 17.86 -13.65
C ARG A 42 -5.21 16.78 -13.83
N ILE A 43 -4.39 16.54 -12.82
CA ILE A 43 -3.30 15.57 -12.83
C ILE A 43 -3.85 14.16 -13.04
N CYS A 44 -4.89 13.73 -12.31
CA CYS A 44 -5.53 12.42 -12.48
C CYS A 44 -5.87 12.15 -13.96
N ARG A 45 -6.53 13.12 -14.62
CA ARG A 45 -6.91 13.01 -16.03
C ARG A 45 -5.68 12.91 -16.96
N ASP A 46 -4.64 13.67 -16.67
CA ASP A 46 -3.41 13.66 -17.47
C ASP A 46 -2.70 12.28 -17.39
N HIS A 47 -2.99 11.49 -16.35
CA HIS A 47 -2.57 10.08 -16.19
C HIS A 47 -3.63 9.04 -16.61
N GLY A 48 -4.72 9.43 -17.26
CA GLY A 48 -5.78 8.51 -17.70
C GLY A 48 -6.79 8.10 -16.61
N LEU A 49 -6.55 8.49 -15.36
CA LEU A 49 -7.34 8.08 -14.22
C LEU A 49 -8.69 8.79 -14.14
N ARG A 50 -9.62 8.14 -13.43
CA ARG A 50 -10.92 8.72 -13.10
C ARG A 50 -10.79 10.06 -12.37
N PRO A 51 -11.77 10.98 -12.56
CA PRO A 51 -11.88 12.16 -11.70
C PRO A 51 -11.98 11.72 -10.23
N ASN A 52 -11.17 12.33 -9.36
CA ASN A 52 -10.93 11.89 -7.98
C ASN A 52 -10.15 10.56 -7.86
N CYS A 53 -8.88 10.60 -8.25
CA CYS A 53 -7.93 9.48 -8.09
C CYS A 53 -7.33 9.39 -6.68
N GLU A 54 -8.06 9.84 -5.65
CA GLU A 54 -7.66 9.67 -4.25
C GLU A 54 -7.47 8.18 -3.93
N GLY A 55 -6.35 7.85 -3.31
CA GLY A 55 -5.91 6.48 -3.03
C GLY A 55 -5.48 5.73 -4.29
N MET A 56 -4.74 6.36 -5.20
CA MET A 56 -4.17 5.69 -6.39
C MET A 56 -2.70 6.07 -6.58
N ALA A 57 -1.96 5.15 -7.16
CA ALA A 57 -0.60 5.34 -7.67
C ALA A 57 -0.55 5.25 -9.20
N ALA A 58 0.24 6.12 -9.83
CA ALA A 58 0.69 5.90 -11.21
C ALA A 58 2.14 6.32 -11.43
N TRP A 59 2.68 5.88 -12.57
CA TRP A 59 3.98 6.29 -13.04
C TRP A 59 3.90 7.61 -13.80
N ASP A 60 4.68 8.60 -13.37
CA ASP A 60 4.86 9.84 -14.11
C ASP A 60 6.10 9.76 -15.00
N GLY A 61 5.90 9.85 -16.31
CA GLY A 61 6.96 9.77 -17.31
C GLY A 61 7.83 11.03 -17.40
N GLU A 62 7.31 12.20 -17.03
CA GLU A 62 8.02 13.48 -17.09
C GLU A 62 9.02 13.59 -15.95
N PHE A 63 8.57 13.35 -14.72
CA PHE A 63 9.38 13.39 -13.51
C PHE A 63 10.12 12.07 -13.24
N ARG A 64 9.80 11.00 -13.98
CA ARG A 64 10.36 9.66 -13.84
C ARG A 64 10.24 9.13 -12.40
N MET A 65 9.07 9.32 -11.82
CA MET A 65 8.78 8.92 -10.45
C MET A 65 7.38 8.35 -10.32
N CYS A 66 7.16 7.55 -9.27
CA CYS A 66 5.81 7.18 -8.89
C CYS A 66 5.14 8.33 -8.14
N VAL A 67 3.88 8.60 -8.48
CA VAL A 67 3.04 9.60 -7.82
C VAL A 67 1.90 8.87 -7.13
N ILE A 68 1.66 9.21 -5.86
CA ILE A 68 0.53 8.71 -5.08
C ILE A 68 -0.38 9.90 -4.78
N TRP A 69 -1.64 9.83 -5.19
CA TRP A 69 -2.63 10.85 -4.86
C TRP A 69 -3.43 10.36 -3.67
N THR A 70 -3.31 11.04 -2.55
CA THR A 70 -4.06 10.69 -1.34
C THR A 70 -4.20 11.93 -0.45
N ARG A 71 -5.15 11.89 0.47
CA ARG A 71 -5.17 12.87 1.56
C ARG A 71 -3.98 12.61 2.47
N SER A 72 -3.36 13.68 2.94
CA SER A 72 -2.36 13.57 3.99
C SER A 72 -2.99 12.89 5.21
N PRO A 73 -2.35 11.87 5.80
CA PRO A 73 -2.80 11.32 7.07
C PRO A 73 -2.92 12.43 8.12
N GLY A 74 -3.93 12.35 8.98
CA GLY A 74 -4.22 13.32 10.04
C GLY A 74 -3.17 13.37 11.17
N GLY A 75 -2.12 12.56 11.07
CA GLY A 75 -1.00 12.49 11.99
C GLY A 75 -0.38 11.09 12.07
N PRO A 76 0.59 10.86 12.97
CA PRO A 76 1.25 9.56 13.11
C PRO A 76 0.31 8.42 13.53
N SER A 77 -0.81 8.75 14.18
CA SER A 77 -1.80 7.77 14.66
C SER A 77 -2.91 7.48 13.66
N ASP A 78 -2.92 8.13 12.49
CA ASP A 78 -3.93 7.91 11.45
C ASP A 78 -3.64 6.62 10.67
N GLY A 79 -3.93 5.48 11.31
CA GLY A 79 -3.64 4.17 10.74
C GLY A 79 -4.33 3.92 9.41
N GLU A 80 -5.54 4.44 9.20
CA GLU A 80 -6.28 4.31 7.93
C GLU A 80 -5.61 5.12 6.82
N GLY A 81 -5.25 6.38 7.08
CA GLY A 81 -4.52 7.20 6.12
C GLY A 81 -3.16 6.60 5.76
N TRP A 82 -2.42 6.09 6.74
CA TRP A 82 -1.14 5.41 6.49
C TRP A 82 -1.29 4.08 5.76
N ALA A 83 -2.38 3.34 5.98
CA ALA A 83 -2.63 2.10 5.24
C ALA A 83 -2.80 2.35 3.74
N VAL A 84 -3.48 3.43 3.35
CA VAL A 84 -3.60 3.85 1.94
C VAL A 84 -2.21 4.16 1.36
N VAL A 85 -1.41 4.98 2.05
CA VAL A 85 -0.06 5.33 1.61
C VAL A 85 0.80 4.08 1.41
N HIS A 86 0.77 3.14 2.37
CA HIS A 86 1.54 1.90 2.26
C HIS A 86 1.05 1.00 1.12
N HIS A 87 -0.25 0.89 0.90
CA HIS A 87 -0.82 0.13 -0.22
C HIS A 87 -0.36 0.69 -1.56
N GLU A 88 -0.45 2.01 -1.74
CA GLU A 88 -0.03 2.67 -2.99
C GLU A 88 1.49 2.68 -3.19
N LEU A 89 2.27 2.70 -2.10
CA LEU A 89 3.71 2.50 -2.17
C LEU A 89 4.09 1.11 -2.69
N GLN A 90 3.31 0.08 -2.36
CA GLN A 90 3.56 -1.27 -2.88
C GLN A 90 3.40 -1.31 -4.40
N HIS A 91 2.35 -0.67 -4.94
CA HIS A 91 2.15 -0.48 -6.38
C HIS A 91 3.38 0.17 -7.05
N CYS A 92 3.89 1.26 -6.46
CA CYS A 92 5.10 1.93 -6.92
C CYS A 92 6.35 1.03 -6.94
N GLN A 93 6.46 0.10 -5.99
CA GLN A 93 7.61 -0.80 -5.86
C GLN A 93 7.53 -1.99 -6.82
N GLU A 94 6.33 -2.53 -7.02
CA GLU A 94 6.09 -3.69 -7.86
C GLU A 94 5.94 -3.29 -9.34
N GLY A 95 5.72 -2.01 -9.63
CA GLY A 95 5.51 -1.51 -10.99
C GLY A 95 4.11 -1.83 -11.52
N HIS A 96 3.14 -1.99 -10.62
CA HIS A 96 1.73 -2.22 -10.94
C HIS A 96 0.98 -0.92 -10.66
N PHE A 97 0.45 -0.26 -11.69
CA PHE A 97 -0.15 1.07 -11.57
C PHE A 97 -1.65 1.03 -11.88
N HIS A 98 -2.34 2.09 -11.51
CA HIS A 98 -3.72 2.32 -11.91
C HIS A 98 -3.75 2.96 -13.31
N ASP A 99 -4.79 2.62 -14.09
CA ASP A 99 -5.04 3.08 -15.47
C ASP A 99 -6.36 3.85 -15.57
#